data_AF-K0DWK5-F1
#
_entry.id   AF-K0DWK5-F1
#
_cell.length_a   1.000
_cell.length_b   1.000
_cell.length_c   1.000
_cell.angle_alpha   90.00
_cell.angle_beta   90.00
_cell.angle_gamma   90.00
#
_symmetry.space_group_name_H-M   'P 1'
#
loop_
_entity.id
_entity.type
_entity.pdbx_description
1 polymer ?
#
loop_
_entity_poly.entity_id
_entity_poly.type
_entity_poly.pdbx_seq_one_letter_code
_entity_poly.pdbx_strand_id
1 'polypeptide(L)'
;MARHKADVADDEFEIFASYHGTGDGRYVGGLKVLRKADRRILFPFDGAPEIGPYDTADEARRAAIEYGKQIVAADRASPEK
;
A
#
# COMPACT_ATOMS: atom_id res chain seq x y z
N MET A 1 2.98 18.22 -14.02
CA MET A 1 3.21 17.24 -12.94
C MET A 1 2.15 16.15 -13.07
N ALA A 2 2.49 14.99 -13.64
CA ALA A 2 1.54 13.89 -13.77
C ALA A 2 1.16 13.40 -12.36
N ARG A 3 -0.11 13.55 -11.98
CA ARG A 3 -0.62 12.93 -10.75
C ARG A 3 -0.52 11.42 -10.97
N HIS A 4 0.38 10.74 -10.25
CA HIS A 4 0.34 9.28 -10.18
C HIS A 4 -1.05 8.89 -9.72
N LYS A 5 -1.83 8.27 -10.62
CA LYS A 5 -3.15 7.74 -10.30
C LYS A 5 -2.94 6.61 -9.31
N ALA A 6 -3.67 6.63 -8.20
CA ALA A 6 -3.66 5.51 -7.25
C ALA A 6 -4.00 4.21 -7.98
N ASP A 7 -3.32 3.12 -7.61
CA ASP A 7 -3.56 1.78 -8.17
C ASP A 7 -4.97 1.30 -7.85
N VAL A 8 -5.43 1.61 -6.64
CA VAL A 8 -6.82 1.46 -6.23
C VAL A 8 -7.24 2.76 -5.55
N ALA A 9 -8.28 3.40 -6.07
CA ALA A 9 -8.92 4.54 -5.44
C ALA A 9 -10.37 4.18 -5.16
N ASP A 10 -10.76 4.38 -3.91
CA ASP A 10 -12.14 4.33 -3.46
C ASP A 10 -12.58 5.76 -3.08
N ASP A 11 -13.86 5.93 -2.72
CA ASP A 11 -14.41 7.21 -2.28
C ASP A 11 -13.75 7.68 -0.97
N GLU A 12 -13.37 6.73 -0.11
CA GLU A 12 -12.80 6.98 1.21
C GLU A 12 -11.29 6.75 1.30
N PHE A 13 -10.70 5.96 0.39
CA PHE A 13 -9.30 5.53 0.50
C PHE A 13 -8.55 5.60 -0.82
N GLU A 14 -7.23 5.79 -0.76
CA GLU A 14 -6.32 5.71 -1.90
C GLU A 14 -5.16 4.78 -1.58
N ILE A 15 -4.94 3.80 -2.43
CA ILE A 15 -3.87 2.81 -2.34
C ILE A 15 -2.89 3.08 -3.48
N PHE A 16 -1.65 3.38 -3.12
CA PHE A 16 -0.54 3.53 -4.03
C PHE A 16 0.43 2.38 -3.80
N ALA A 17 0.60 1.53 -4.81
CA ALA A 17 1.53 0.43 -4.80
C ALA A 17 2.74 0.76 -5.67
N SER A 18 3.91 0.64 -5.09
CA SER A 18 5.20 0.75 -5.76
C SER A 18 6.02 -0.50 -5.47
N TYR A 19 7.20 -0.58 -6.05
CA TYR A 19 8.19 -1.60 -5.70
C TYR A 19 9.57 -0.97 -5.75
N HIS A 20 10.51 -1.57 -5.04
CA HIS A 20 11.91 -1.23 -5.14
C HIS A 20 12.75 -2.51 -5.17
N GLY A 21 13.78 -2.51 -6.00
CA GLY A 21 14.74 -3.61 -6.05
C GLY A 21 15.69 -3.54 -4.86
N THR A 22 15.98 -4.69 -4.28
CA THR A 22 17.01 -4.90 -3.25
C THR A 22 18.32 -5.29 -3.92
N GLY A 23 19.44 -5.08 -3.22
CA GLY A 23 20.78 -5.43 -3.74
C GLY A 23 20.96 -6.92 -4.06
N ASP A 24 20.13 -7.78 -3.48
CA ASP A 24 20.17 -9.24 -3.65
C ASP A 24 19.37 -9.73 -4.87
N GLY A 25 18.89 -8.82 -5.72
CA GLY A 25 18.12 -9.16 -6.93
C GLY A 25 16.64 -9.48 -6.68
N ARG A 26 16.14 -9.26 -5.46
CA ARG A 26 14.73 -9.40 -5.11
C ARG A 26 14.01 -8.05 -5.06
N TYR A 27 12.69 -8.06 -5.06
CA TYR A 27 11.85 -6.86 -5.06
C TYR A 27 11.04 -6.76 -3.77
N VAL A 28 10.99 -5.58 -3.17
CA VAL A 28 10.13 -5.28 -2.02
C VAL A 28 9.01 -4.35 -2.48
N GLY A 29 7.78 -4.72 -2.13
CA GLY A 29 6.58 -3.93 -2.37
C GLY A 29 6.59 -2.68 -1.50
N GLY A 30 6.50 -1.52 -2.13
CA GLY A 30 6.19 -0.26 -1.47
C GLY A 30 4.68 -0.08 -1.45
N LEU A 31 4.13 0.30 -0.29
CA LEU A 31 2.71 0.58 -0.16
C LEU A 31 2.53 1.92 0.53
N LYS A 32 1.57 2.69 0.03
CA LYS A 32 1.02 3.85 0.73
C LYS A 32 -0.49 3.79 0.69
N VAL A 33 -1.12 3.79 1.86
CA VAL A 33 -2.57 3.84 2.02
C VAL A 33 -2.95 5.15 2.69
N LEU A 34 -3.81 5.93 2.03
CA LEU A 34 -4.31 7.20 2.54
C LEU A 34 -5.82 7.12 2.73
N ARG A 35 -6.29 7.49 3.92
CA ARG A 35 -7.71 7.68 4.21
C ARG A 35 -8.08 9.13 3.90
N LYS A 36 -9.02 9.33 2.97
CA LYS A 36 -9.48 10.65 2.53
C LYS A 36 -10.29 11.38 3.61
N ALA A 37 -11.01 10.64 4.46
CA ALA A 37 -11.89 11.21 5.48
C ALA A 37 -11.16 12.19 6.42
N ASP A 38 -9.95 11.82 6.86
CA ASP A 38 -9.11 12.60 7.77
C ASP A 38 -7.73 12.92 7.18
N ARG A 39 -7.51 12.60 5.90
CA ARG A 39 -6.22 12.72 5.19
C ARG A 39 -5.08 11.99 5.91
N ARG A 40 -5.39 10.95 6.68
CA ARG A 40 -4.40 10.19 7.44
C ARG A 40 -3.77 9.11 6.56
N ILE A 41 -2.47 8.93 6.73
CA ILE A 41 -1.74 7.82 6.14
C ILE A 41 -1.93 6.62 7.08
N LEU A 42 -2.59 5.58 6.58
CA LEU A 42 -2.76 4.31 7.30
C LEU A 42 -1.54 3.41 7.16
N PHE A 43 -0.82 3.55 6.04
CA PHE A 43 0.41 2.81 5.78
C PHE A 43 1.34 3.63 4.87
N PRO A 44 2.66 3.63 5.09
CA PRO A 44 3.36 2.94 6.19
C PRO A 44 3.16 3.68 7.51
N PHE A 45 3.15 2.92 8.61
CA PHE A 45 3.28 3.42 9.98
C PHE A 45 4.68 3.10 10.50
N ASP A 46 5.05 3.67 11.65
CA ASP A 46 6.37 3.42 12.23
C ASP A 46 6.53 1.94 12.62
N GLY A 47 7.57 1.28 12.08
CA GLY A 47 7.74 -0.17 12.21
C GLY A 47 6.86 -1.04 11.29
N ALA A 48 6.29 -0.45 10.23
CA ALA A 48 5.53 -1.19 9.23
C ALA A 48 6.34 -2.35 8.62
N PRO A 49 5.74 -3.55 8.46
CA PRO A 49 6.43 -4.68 7.86
C PRO A 49 6.76 -4.42 6.39
N GLU A 50 7.87 -4.96 5.94
CA GLU A 50 8.20 -4.99 4.51
C GLU A 50 7.30 -5.99 3.78
N ILE A 51 6.86 -5.61 2.58
CA ILE A 51 6.02 -6.45 1.73
C ILE A 51 6.95 -7.20 0.78
N GLY A 52 7.41 -8.39 1.19
CA GLY A 52 8.34 -9.22 0.41
C GLY A 52 9.46 -9.81 1.27
N PRO A 53 10.62 -10.14 0.68
CA PRO A 53 11.03 -9.90 -0.71
C PRO A 53 10.42 -10.90 -1.71
N TYR A 54 10.14 -10.44 -2.94
CA TYR A 54 9.59 -11.21 -4.06
C TYR A 54 10.61 -11.38 -5.19
N ASP A 55 10.43 -12.38 -6.03
CA ASP A 55 11.33 -12.65 -7.15
C ASP A 55 11.10 -11.68 -8.33
N THR A 56 9.89 -11.09 -8.42
CA THR A 56 9.54 -10.17 -9.50
C THR A 56 8.90 -8.86 -9.00
N ALA A 57 9.10 -7.78 -9.76
CA ALA A 57 8.49 -6.48 -9.49
C ALA A 57 6.94 -6.53 -9.54
N ASP A 58 6.38 -7.34 -10.44
CA ASP A 58 4.93 -7.52 -10.56
C ASP A 58 4.33 -8.19 -9.33
N GLU A 59 5.01 -9.22 -8.77
CA GLU A 59 4.60 -9.85 -7.51
C GLU A 59 4.66 -8.86 -6.35
N ALA A 60 5.75 -8.11 -6.22
CA ALA A 60 5.90 -7.07 -5.20
C ALA A 60 4.78 -6.03 -5.27
N ARG A 61 4.44 -5.57 -6.47
CA ARG A 61 3.34 -4.62 -6.66
C ARG A 61 1.98 -5.25 -6.34
N ARG A 62 1.70 -6.46 -6.82
CA ARG A 62 0.42 -7.15 -6.53
C ARG A 62 0.25 -7.39 -5.03
N ALA A 63 1.30 -7.84 -4.35
CA ALA A 63 1.29 -8.02 -2.91
C ALA A 63 1.03 -6.72 -2.16
N ALA A 64 1.65 -5.61 -2.58
CA ALA A 64 1.38 -4.30 -2.00
C ALA A 64 -0.08 -3.88 -2.19
N ILE A 65 -0.66 -4.09 -3.38
CA ILE A 65 -2.08 -3.81 -3.64
C ILE A 65 -2.99 -4.63 -2.73
N GLU A 66 -2.77 -5.94 -2.64
CA GLU A 66 -3.58 -6.83 -1.80
C GLU A 66 -3.46 -6.48 -0.31
N TYR A 67 -2.26 -6.17 0.17
CA TYR A 67 -2.04 -5.73 1.55
C TYR A 67 -2.74 -4.38 1.82
N GLY A 68 -2.71 -3.44 0.87
CA GLY A 68 -3.45 -2.19 0.96
C GLY A 68 -4.96 -2.40 1.08
N LYS A 69 -5.53 -3.34 0.31
CA LYS A 69 -6.95 -3.69 0.42
C LYS A 69 -7.29 -4.27 1.78
N GLN A 70 -6.41 -5.10 2.35
CA GLN A 70 -6.60 -5.65 3.70
C GLN A 70 -6.61 -4.56 4.77
N ILE A 71 -5.71 -3.57 4.68
CA ILE A 71 -5.68 -2.42 5.59
C ILE A 71 -6.99 -1.61 5.49
N VAL A 72 -7.45 -1.32 4.27
CA VAL A 72 -8.72 -0.61 4.06
C VAL A 72 -9.90 -1.41 4.60
N ALA A 73 -9.94 -2.73 4.36
CA ALA A 73 -10.98 -3.59 4.90
C ALA A 73 -10.98 -3.64 6.43
N ALA A 74 -9.79 -3.65 7.06
CA ALA A 74 -9.63 -3.62 8.50
C ALA A 74 -10.08 -2.28 9.11
N ASP A 75 -9.73 -1.15 8.49
CA ASP A 75 -10.18 0.19 8.90
C ASP A 75 -11.70 0.31 8.79
N ARG A 76 -12.28 -0.16 7.67
CA ARG A 76 -13.74 -0.21 7.48
C ARG A 76 -14.46 -1.11 8.49
N ALA A 77 -13.84 -2.23 8.87
CA ALA A 77 -14.41 -3.15 9.86
C ALA A 77 -14.32 -2.60 11.30
N SER A 78 -13.43 -1.65 11.56
CA SER A 78 -13.23 -1.02 12.87
C SER A 78 -13.52 0.49 12.83
N PRO A 79 -14.77 0.92 12.60
CA PRO A 79 -15.11 2.33 12.70
C PRO A 79 -14.85 2.80 14.14
N GLU A 80 -13.95 3.79 14.32
CA GLU A 80 -13.81 4.49 15.59
C GLU A 80 -15.17 5.07 15.97
N LYS A 81 -15.71 4.63 17.12
CA LYS A 81 -16.94 5.16 17.72
C LYS A 81 -16.69 6.45 18.48
#